data_AF-A0A4D9ESY1-F1
#
_entry.id   AF-A0A4D9ESY1-F1
#
_cell.length_a   1.000
_cell.length_b   1.000
_cell.length_c   1.000
_cell.angle_alpha   90.00
_cell.angle_beta   90.00
_cell.angle_gamma   90.00
#
_symmetry.space_group_name_H-M   'P 1'
#
loop_
_entity.id
_entity.type
_entity.pdbx_description
1 polymer ?
#
loop_
_entity_poly.entity_id
_entity_poly.type
_entity_poly.pdbx_seq_one_letter_code
_entity_poly.pdbx_strand_id
1 'polypeptide(L)'
;MDLGRSTTEDPLIVEKVQVVVTVLDYDKIGKNDAIGKVFVGYNSTGAELRHWSDMLANPRRPIAQWHTLQVEEEVDAMLAVKK
;
A
#
# COMPACT_ATOMS: atom_id res chain seq x y z
N MET A 1 30.70 -18.00 -9.76
CA MET A 1 30.68 -17.21 -8.52
C MET A 1 29.63 -16.13 -8.73
N ASP A 2 28.40 -16.46 -8.37
CA ASP A 2 27.27 -15.53 -8.41
C ASP A 2 27.04 -15.06 -6.97
N LEU A 3 27.44 -13.82 -6.68
CA LEU A 3 27.22 -13.18 -5.38
C LEU A 3 25.83 -12.54 -5.40
N GLY A 4 24.79 -13.38 -5.50
CA GLY A 4 23.41 -12.95 -5.69
C GLY A 4 22.49 -13.53 -4.63
N ARG A 5 21.94 -12.64 -3.79
CA ARG A 5 20.93 -12.84 -2.72
C ARG A 5 21.43 -13.43 -1.40
N SER A 6 21.72 -12.50 -0.49
CA SER A 6 21.64 -12.72 0.96
C SER A 6 20.24 -13.21 1.34
N THR A 7 20.18 -14.40 1.95
CA THR A 7 18.98 -15.06 2.47
C THR A 7 18.62 -14.59 3.89
N THR A 8 18.62 -13.27 4.16
CA THR A 8 18.47 -12.77 5.54
C THR A 8 17.34 -11.76 5.78
N GLU A 9 16.50 -11.47 4.78
CA GLU A 9 15.23 -10.76 5.00
C GLU A 9 14.12 -11.70 4.54
N ASP A 10 13.36 -12.21 5.50
CA ASP A 10 12.32 -13.22 5.31
C ASP A 10 11.30 -12.72 4.26
N PRO A 11 11.08 -13.41 3.11
CA PRO A 11 10.08 -13.02 2.10
C PRO A 11 8.69 -12.78 2.69
N LEU A 12 8.44 -13.36 3.87
CA LEU A 12 7.23 -13.23 4.65
C LEU A 12 6.93 -11.81 5.16
N ILE A 13 7.93 -10.92 5.24
CA ILE A 13 7.70 -9.57 5.78
C ILE A 13 6.91 -8.72 4.78
N VAL A 14 7.29 -8.72 3.50
CA VAL A 14 6.62 -7.89 2.50
C VAL A 14 5.16 -8.33 2.27
N GLU A 15 4.84 -9.61 2.40
CA GLU A 15 3.46 -10.09 2.27
C GLU A 15 2.53 -9.65 3.42
N LYS A 16 3.09 -9.17 4.53
CA LYS A 16 2.35 -8.78 5.74
C LYS A 16 2.29 -7.27 5.97
N VAL A 17 2.95 -6.46 5.14
CA VAL A 17 2.89 -5.00 5.26
C VAL A 17 1.73 -4.41 4.47
N GLN A 18 1.31 -3.23 4.90
CA GLN A 18 0.35 -2.38 4.21
C GLN A 18 1.02 -1.04 3.90
N VAL A 19 0.80 -0.52 2.69
CA VAL A 19 1.22 0.83 2.32
C VAL A 19 -0.03 1.66 2.11
N VAL A 20 -0.19 2.69 2.93
CA VAL A 20 -1.32 3.60 2.89
C VAL A 20 -0.91 4.89 2.19
N VAL A 21 -1.71 5.30 1.21
CA VAL A 21 -1.53 6.54 0.46
C VAL A 21 -2.75 7.42 0.72
N THR A 22 -2.51 8.59 1.32
CA THR A 22 -3.55 9.59 1.62
C THR A 22 -3.29 10.84 0.81
N VAL A 23 -4.33 11.37 0.18
CA VAL A 23 -4.29 12.70 -0.44
C VAL A 23 -4.97 13.67 0.51
N LEU A 24 -4.25 14.72 0.87
CA LEU A 24 -4.69 15.76 1.81
C LEU A 24 -4.85 17.07 1.06
N ASP A 25 -5.87 17.84 1.40
CA ASP A 25 -5.94 19.27 1.07
C ASP A 25 -5.10 20.05 2.08
N TYR A 26 -4.21 20.91 1.60
CA TYR A 26 -3.26 21.61 2.46
C TYR A 26 -3.81 22.97 2.87
N ASP A 27 -3.95 23.16 4.18
CA ASP A 27 -4.35 24.43 4.78
C ASP A 27 -3.17 25.13 5.47
N LYS A 28 -3.03 26.43 5.21
CA LYS A 28 -1.99 27.25 5.84
C LYS A 28 -2.23 27.46 7.34
N ILE A 29 -3.49 27.44 7.76
CA ILE A 29 -3.92 27.62 9.16
C ILE A 29 -5.03 26.60 9.41
N GLY A 30 -4.79 25.65 10.32
CA GLY A 30 -5.74 24.58 10.62
C GLY A 30 -5.11 23.19 10.47
N LYS A 31 -5.93 22.15 10.55
CA LYS A 31 -5.54 20.79 10.17
C LYS A 31 -5.74 20.62 8.66
N ASN A 32 -4.93 19.80 8.02
CA ASN A 32 -5.19 19.38 6.65
C ASN A 32 -6.32 18.35 6.64
N ASP A 33 -7.29 18.53 5.74
CA ASP A 33 -8.39 17.58 5.58
C ASP A 33 -8.05 16.52 4.53
N ALA A 34 -8.47 15.28 4.77
CA ALA A 34 -8.28 14.22 3.80
C ALA A 34 -9.29 14.34 2.65
N ILE A 35 -8.78 14.40 1.43
CA ILE A 35 -9.61 14.25 0.22
C ILE A 35 -10.00 12.77 0.09
N GLY A 36 -9.07 11.87 0.41
CA GLY A 36 -9.32 10.44 0.46
C GLY A 36 -8.04 9.61 0.62
N LYS A 37 -8.22 8.31 0.77
CA LYS A 37 -7.17 7.35 1.11
C LYS A 37 -7.33 6.07 0.30
N VAL A 38 -6.22 5.34 0.14
CA VAL A 38 -6.20 3.97 -0.38
C VAL A 38 -5.07 3.21 0.29
N PHE A 39 -5.13 1.88 0.34
CA PHE A 39 -4.01 1.06 0.77
C PHE A 39 -3.76 -0.12 -0.16
N VAL A 40 -2.50 -0.46 -0.38
CA VAL A 40 -2.05 -1.68 -1.07
C VAL A 40 -1.35 -2.60 -0.07
N GLY A 41 -1.21 -3.88 -0.40
CA GLY A 41 -0.51 -4.84 0.45
C GLY A 41 -1.45 -5.82 1.14
N TYR A 42 -1.07 -6.24 2.34
CA TYR A 42 -1.80 -7.24 3.10
C TYR A 42 -3.27 -6.83 3.32
N ASN A 43 -4.21 -7.75 3.08
CA ASN A 43 -5.66 -7.53 3.14
C ASN A 43 -6.24 -6.49 2.18
N SER A 44 -5.46 -5.95 1.24
CA SER A 44 -6.03 -5.13 0.16
C SER A 44 -6.96 -5.99 -0.71
N THR A 45 -7.87 -5.34 -1.43
CA THR A 45 -8.82 -6.01 -2.33
C THR A 45 -8.77 -5.37 -3.71
N GLY A 46 -9.56 -5.85 -4.67
CA GLY A 46 -9.79 -5.15 -5.93
C GLY A 46 -8.51 -4.81 -6.73
N ALA A 47 -8.39 -3.55 -7.12
CA ALA A 47 -7.28 -3.05 -7.95
C ALA A 47 -5.98 -2.93 -7.15
N GLU A 48 -6.09 -2.66 -5.86
CA GLU A 48 -5.02 -2.50 -4.89
C GLU A 48 -4.27 -3.81 -4.67
N LEU A 49 -5.01 -4.91 -4.50
CA LEU A 49 -4.43 -6.25 -4.40
C LEU A 49 -3.75 -6.68 -5.69
N ARG A 50 -4.35 -6.36 -6.84
CA ARG A 50 -3.75 -6.64 -8.15
C ARG A 50 -2.42 -5.91 -8.31
N HIS A 51 -2.38 -4.61 -8.00
CA HIS A 51 -1.15 -3.83 -8.06
C HIS A 51 -0.06 -4.43 -7.16
N TRP A 52 -0.42 -4.80 -5.92
CA TRP A 52 0.53 -5.44 -5.00
C TRP A 52 1.05 -6.78 -5.53
N SER A 53 0.15 -7.60 -6.09
CA SER A 53 0.50 -8.90 -6.68
C SER A 53 1.43 -8.75 -7.88
N ASP A 54 1.16 -7.76 -8.75
CA ASP A 54 1.99 -7.47 -9.91
C ASP A 54 3.40 -6.99 -9.48
N MET A 55 3.50 -6.21 -8.41
CA MET A 55 4.79 -5.80 -7.84
C MET A 55 5.58 -7.01 -7.31
N LEU A 56 4.94 -7.90 -6.53
CA LEU A 56 5.58 -9.11 -6.01
C LEU A 56 6.03 -10.07 -7.13
N ALA A 57 5.21 -10.20 -8.17
CA ALA A 57 5.50 -11.04 -9.33
C ALA A 57 6.62 -10.48 -10.23
N ASN A 58 6.92 -9.18 -10.14
CA ASN A 58 7.92 -8.52 -10.98
C ASN A 58 9.01 -7.81 -10.16
N PRO A 59 9.90 -8.55 -9.48
CA PRO A 59 10.95 -7.96 -8.65
C PRO A 59 11.82 -6.97 -9.43
N ARG A 60 12.07 -5.80 -8.83
CA ARG A 60 12.90 -4.71 -9.39
C ARG A 60 12.35 -4.08 -10.68
N ARG A 61 11.10 -4.35 -11.04
CA ARG A 61 10.41 -3.66 -12.14
C ARG A 61 9.35 -2.72 -11.55
N PRO A 62 9.35 -1.43 -11.91
CA PRO A 62 8.31 -0.52 -11.46
C PRO A 62 6.97 -0.88 -12.13
N ILE A 63 5.93 -0.97 -11.32
CA ILE A 63 4.53 -1.07 -11.77
C ILE A 63 3.86 0.25 -11.43
N ALA A 64 3.18 0.85 -12.40
CA ALA A 64 2.42 2.09 -12.20
C ALA A 64 0.95 1.82 -12.52
N GLN A 65 0.06 2.23 -11.62
CA GLN A 65 -1.38 2.02 -11.76
C GLN A 65 -2.14 3.13 -11.03
N TRP A 66 -3.25 3.56 -11.64
CA TRP A 66 -4.21 4.48 -11.01
C TRP A 66 -5.10 3.74 -10.01
N HIS A 67 -5.46 4.44 -8.94
CA HIS A 67 -6.41 3.97 -7.91
C HIS A 67 -7.45 5.04 -7.65
N THR A 68 -8.68 4.63 -7.36
CA THR A 68 -9.75 5.54 -6.94
C THR A 68 -9.62 5.76 -5.44
N LEU A 69 -9.56 7.02 -5.00
CA LEU A 69 -9.55 7.31 -3.56
C LEU A 69 -10.88 6.91 -2.93
N GLN A 70 -10.80 6.37 -1.73
CA GLN A 70 -11.95 6.05 -0.89
C GLN A 70 -12.04 7.03 0.28
N VAL A 71 -13.23 7.08 0.89
CA VAL A 71 -13.48 7.87 2.09
C VAL A 71 -12.56 7.39 3.21
N GLU A 72 -11.93 8.32 3.92
CA GLU A 72 -10.89 8.02 4.91
C GLU A 72 -11.38 7.04 5.98
N GLU A 73 -12.59 7.24 6.49
CA GLU A 73 -13.18 6.43 7.55
C GLU A 73 -13.41 4.97 7.13
N GLU A 74 -13.76 4.72 5.86
CA GLU A 74 -13.96 3.37 5.34
C GLU A 74 -12.62 2.62 5.27
N VAL A 75 -11.57 3.31 4.82
CA VAL A 75 -10.22 2.73 4.74
C VAL A 75 -9.65 2.49 6.13
N ASP A 76 -9.83 3.43 7.06
CA ASP A 76 -9.37 3.26 8.45
C ASP A 76 -10.11 2.12 9.15
N ALA A 77 -11.41 1.93 8.89
CA ALA A 77 -12.15 0.77 9.37
C ALA A 77 -11.55 -0.55 8.84
N MET A 78 -11.12 -0.60 7.57
CA MET A 78 -10.45 -1.77 7.00
C MET A 78 -9.05 -2.01 7.60
N LEU A 79 -8.28 -0.96 7.85
CA LEU A 79 -6.94 -1.03 8.45
C LEU A 79 -6.97 -1.40 9.93
N ALA A 80 -8.03 -1.00 10.65
CA ALA A 80 -8.21 -1.31 12.08
C ALA A 80 -8.54 -2.79 12.35
N VAL A 81 -8.91 -3.57 11.33
CA VAL A 81 -9.16 -5.01 11.46
C VAL A 81 -7.84 -5.74 11.73
N LYS A 82 -7.53 -5.94 13.01
CA LYS A 82 -6.45 -6.84 13.44
C LYS A 82 -6.87 -8.29 13.22
N LYS A 83 -6.04 -9.06 12.51
CA LYS A 83 -6.11 -10.52 12.45
C LYS A 83 -4.77 -11.10 12.87
#